data_AF-A0A7Y0DH14-F1
#
_entry.id   AF-A0A7Y0DH14-F1
#
_cell.length_a   1.000
_cell.length_b   1.000
_cell.length_c   1.000
_cell.angle_alpha   90.00
_cell.angle_beta   90.00
_cell.angle_gamma   90.00
#
_symmetry.space_group_name_H-M   'P 1'
#
loop_
_entity.id
_entity.type
_entity.pdbx_description
1 polymer ?
#
loop_
_entity_poly.entity_id
_entity_poly.type
_entity_poly.pdbx_seq_one_letter_code
_entity_poly.pdbx_strand_id
1 'polypeptide(L)'
;MRSWRGAGTHEHVVNAGGGGFVTERRVRCWVAVGLVSVLSACSPQVSSLPKLAPSAGWGAAVLWGDGSLLGRLPAQNVATPSGTDPPSGGVTGALLAEVAAEATSRGLPATALTLPGTVIRTTLDRTAEQMAERATVRTELLDGRKRLRAGLIVVKPSTGEIVAAAGTADDGRLLASTPEQTGSVFKVFTLLAAAQAGIPLTARFDARSPTTLRGGAVISNFSADPSPAPVVTLETATAHSLNVVFARLAVDQLGLPSVIAAAHAAGIPSTVTLSAQDPFTSLGNTPMAARDVAGAYATVASGGLHCPVHLIASSTAAGLVPLGPCKRVFKAAVVAQTTQALRSVVEGGTGRRAKLPGRIVVGKTGTAQGNLSALFAGSTGDLTAVAVVVGSRQRPLRDIAGLSEVTGSSLPTDLWRTFVNAYLNTPQPGRSP
;
A
#
# COMPACT_ATOMS: atom_id res chain seq x y z
N MET A 1 11.44 -14.15 83.71
CA MET A 1 10.12 -14.49 83.11
C MET A 1 10.32 -14.75 81.63
N ARG A 2 9.87 -15.95 81.21
CA ARG A 2 9.71 -16.59 79.89
C ARG A 2 10.42 -16.05 78.63
N SER A 3 11.06 -17.01 77.97
CA SER A 3 11.72 -17.01 76.66
C SER A 3 10.73 -16.99 75.48
N TRP A 4 11.23 -16.62 74.29
CA TRP A 4 11.15 -17.48 73.10
C TRP A 4 12.12 -17.03 71.99
N ARG A 5 12.81 -18.01 71.38
CA ARG A 5 13.53 -17.89 70.10
C ARG A 5 12.57 -18.36 69.00
N GLY A 6 12.64 -17.75 67.82
CA GLY A 6 11.95 -18.26 66.63
C GLY A 6 12.37 -17.49 65.38
N ALA A 7 13.26 -18.08 64.58
CA ALA A 7 13.53 -17.66 63.22
C ALA A 7 12.34 -18.06 62.32
N GLY A 8 11.95 -17.19 61.41
CA GLY A 8 10.91 -17.46 60.41
C GLY A 8 11.16 -16.65 59.15
N THR A 9 11.79 -17.29 58.16
CA THR A 9 11.82 -16.87 56.76
C THR A 9 10.58 -17.41 56.07
N HIS A 10 9.81 -16.55 55.38
CA HIS A 10 8.79 -16.98 54.43
C HIS A 10 9.28 -16.73 53.01
N GLU A 11 9.67 -17.81 52.33
CA GLU A 11 9.82 -17.87 50.89
C GLU A 11 8.46 -18.16 50.25
N HIS A 12 8.07 -17.37 49.25
CA HIS A 12 7.09 -17.80 48.26
C HIS A 12 7.84 -18.22 47.00
N VAL A 13 7.89 -19.53 46.77
CA VAL A 13 8.31 -20.15 45.51
C VAL A 13 7.06 -20.29 44.63
N VAL A 14 7.07 -19.63 43.47
CA VAL A 14 6.28 -20.06 42.32
C VAL A 14 7.28 -20.54 41.27
N ASN A 15 7.19 -21.83 40.97
CA ASN A 15 8.03 -22.51 39.99
C ASN A 15 7.37 -22.42 38.61
N ALA A 16 8.04 -21.81 37.65
CA ALA A 16 7.85 -22.06 36.22
C ALA A 16 9.21 -21.87 35.54
N GLY A 17 9.71 -22.95 34.95
CA GLY A 17 11.11 -23.11 34.58
C GLY A 17 11.57 -22.29 33.38
N GLY A 18 12.90 -22.17 33.28
CA GLY A 18 13.62 -21.92 32.03
C GLY A 18 14.21 -20.53 31.85
N GLY A 19 15.45 -20.34 32.35
CA GLY A 19 16.48 -19.55 31.66
C GLY A 19 16.58 -18.04 31.97
N GLY A 20 17.67 -17.65 32.65
CA GLY A 20 18.30 -16.33 32.51
C GLY A 20 18.12 -15.37 33.71
N PHE A 21 19.17 -15.23 34.53
CA PHE A 21 19.26 -14.24 35.59
C PHE A 21 19.51 -12.82 35.02
N VAL A 22 18.72 -11.83 35.44
CA VAL A 22 19.12 -10.41 35.44
C VAL A 22 19.04 -9.91 36.88
N THR A 23 20.18 -9.50 37.43
CA THR A 23 20.28 -8.93 38.77
C THR A 23 19.97 -7.43 38.72
N GLU A 24 18.79 -7.04 39.19
CA GLU A 24 18.40 -5.63 39.36
C GLU A 24 19.00 -5.10 40.68
N ARG A 25 20.08 -4.31 40.60
CA ARG A 25 20.55 -3.52 41.76
C ARG A 25 19.68 -2.26 41.89
N ARG A 26 18.73 -2.27 42.84
CA ARG A 26 18.05 -1.05 43.28
C ARG A 26 19.02 -0.18 44.07
N VAL A 27 19.45 0.94 43.48
CA VAL A 27 20.16 2.00 44.19
C VAL A 27 19.12 2.90 44.87
N ARG A 28 19.08 2.89 46.21
CA ARG A 28 18.36 3.88 47.03
C ARG A 28 19.30 5.06 47.28
N CYS A 29 19.05 6.21 46.66
CA CYS A 29 19.70 7.46 47.03
C CYS A 29 19.02 8.04 48.27
N TRP A 30 19.79 8.24 49.34
CA TRP A 30 19.41 9.08 50.46
C TRP A 30 19.88 10.51 50.18
N VAL A 31 19.00 11.49 50.34
CA VAL A 31 19.37 12.91 50.35
C VAL A 31 19.60 13.30 51.82
N ALA A 32 20.82 13.70 52.15
CA ALA A 32 21.13 14.37 53.41
C ALA A 32 21.75 15.74 53.08
N VAL A 33 21.18 16.79 53.67
CA VAL A 33 21.61 18.19 53.58
C VAL A 33 22.62 18.44 54.71
N GLY A 34 23.81 18.99 54.41
CA GLY A 34 24.72 19.48 55.45
C GLY A 34 26.17 19.72 55.03
N LEU A 35 26.58 20.98 55.14
CA LEU A 35 27.88 21.65 54.99
C LEU A 35 29.22 20.91 55.28
N VAL A 36 30.24 21.29 54.47
CA VAL A 36 31.66 21.58 54.81
C VAL A 36 32.73 20.45 54.79
N SER A 37 33.58 20.53 53.74
CA SER A 37 35.07 20.43 53.70
C SER A 37 35.88 19.11 53.80
N VAL A 38 36.61 18.86 52.69
CA VAL A 38 38.05 18.49 52.53
C VAL A 38 38.54 17.02 52.64
N LEU A 39 38.71 16.42 51.45
CA LEU A 39 39.85 15.70 50.81
C LEU A 39 40.64 14.53 51.46
N SER A 40 40.98 13.61 50.53
CA SER A 40 42.08 12.60 50.44
C SER A 40 41.77 11.19 50.98
N ALA A 41 42.06 10.08 50.30
CA ALA A 41 42.78 9.80 49.05
C ALA A 41 42.44 8.37 48.56
N CYS A 42 42.50 8.13 47.24
CA CYS A 42 43.27 7.04 46.58
C CYS A 42 42.78 6.70 45.15
N SER A 43 43.54 7.24 44.18
CA SER A 43 44.06 6.62 42.94
C SER A 43 43.16 6.21 41.76
N PRO A 44 43.74 6.20 40.53
CA PRO A 44 43.06 6.68 39.33
C PRO A 44 42.79 5.55 38.33
N GLN A 45 41.56 5.41 37.85
CA GLN A 45 41.27 4.74 36.57
C GLN A 45 39.77 4.85 36.20
N VAL A 46 39.27 6.04 35.85
CA VAL A 46 38.10 6.14 34.95
C VAL A 46 38.17 7.48 34.20
N SER A 47 38.84 7.47 33.04
CA SER A 47 38.58 8.45 31.98
C SER A 47 37.25 8.11 31.32
N SER A 48 36.16 8.63 31.87
CA SER A 48 34.93 8.99 31.16
C SER A 48 33.86 9.34 32.19
N LEU A 49 33.69 10.64 32.42
CA LEU A 49 32.37 11.14 32.80
C LEU A 49 31.38 10.58 31.75
N PRO A 50 30.28 9.91 32.14
CA PRO A 50 29.22 9.69 31.18
C PRO A 50 28.78 11.09 30.77
N LYS A 51 29.07 11.46 29.52
CA LYS A 51 28.35 12.53 28.84
C LYS A 51 26.88 12.26 29.17
N LEU A 52 26.22 13.22 29.80
CA LEU A 52 24.77 13.30 29.84
C LEU A 52 24.30 12.89 28.44
N ALA A 53 23.71 11.70 28.33
CA ALA A 53 23.14 11.24 27.08
C ALA A 53 22.14 12.33 26.67
N PRO A 54 22.25 12.92 25.47
CA PRO A 54 21.31 13.94 25.07
C PRO A 54 19.92 13.33 25.17
N SER A 55 19.06 14.01 25.94
CA SER A 55 17.64 13.73 26.10
C SER A 55 17.04 13.21 24.81
N ALA A 56 16.54 11.97 24.81
CA ALA A 56 15.82 11.27 23.74
C ALA A 56 15.83 12.01 22.38
N GLY A 57 16.83 11.71 21.56
CA GLY A 57 17.09 12.34 20.27
C GLY A 57 16.01 12.04 19.23
N TRP A 58 15.12 13.00 19.01
CA TRP A 58 14.12 12.97 17.95
C TRP A 58 14.58 13.81 16.75
N GLY A 59 14.47 13.26 15.54
CA GLY A 59 14.75 13.94 14.29
C GLY A 59 13.55 14.74 13.78
N ALA A 60 13.41 14.85 12.47
CA ALA A 60 12.38 15.64 11.82
C ALA A 60 10.97 15.29 12.31
N ALA A 61 10.15 16.31 12.55
CA ALA A 61 8.74 16.14 12.82
C ALA A 61 7.99 15.90 11.51
N VAL A 62 7.21 14.83 11.45
CA VAL A 62 6.31 14.55 10.33
C VAL A 62 4.89 14.87 10.77
N LEU A 63 4.21 15.70 10.01
CA LEU A 63 2.86 16.17 10.29
C LEU A 63 1.86 15.56 9.32
N TRP A 64 0.64 15.32 9.81
CA TRP A 64 -0.53 15.10 8.96
C TRP A 64 -0.78 16.33 8.06
N GLY A 65 -1.65 16.16 7.07
CA GLY A 65 -2.11 17.25 6.21
C GLY A 65 -2.75 18.41 6.99
N ASP A 66 -3.36 18.17 8.15
CA ASP A 66 -3.94 19.20 9.02
C ASP A 66 -2.91 19.93 9.92
N GLY A 67 -1.64 19.52 9.88
CA GLY A 67 -0.55 20.09 10.69
C GLY A 67 -0.40 19.46 12.08
N SER A 68 -1.26 18.52 12.48
CA SER A 68 -1.07 17.77 13.72
C SER A 68 0.09 16.76 13.59
N LEU A 69 0.71 16.38 14.71
CA LEU A 69 1.86 15.49 14.70
C LEU A 69 1.45 14.06 14.29
N LEU A 70 2.04 13.53 13.23
CA LEU A 70 1.96 12.12 12.84
C LEU A 70 3.01 11.30 13.62
N GLY A 71 4.24 11.80 13.65
CA GLY A 71 5.35 11.14 14.33
C GLY A 71 6.66 11.88 14.12
N ARG A 72 7.76 11.27 14.54
CA ARG A 72 9.11 11.83 14.39
C ARG A 72 10.05 10.77 13.81
N LEU A 73 10.91 11.20 12.89
CA LEU A 73 12.00 10.37 12.40
C LEU A 73 13.09 10.23 13.48
N PRO A 74 13.89 9.15 13.48
CA PRO A 74 14.99 8.99 14.45
C PRO A 74 16.09 10.03 14.24
N ALA A 75 16.70 10.54 15.33
CA ALA A 75 17.77 11.56 15.25
C ALA A 75 19.17 11.01 14.95
N GLN A 76 19.37 9.70 14.97
CA GLN A 76 20.65 9.11 14.59
C GLN A 76 20.48 8.44 13.24
N ASN A 77 21.57 8.41 12.45
CA ASN A 77 21.72 7.51 11.31
C ASN A 77 21.54 6.07 11.82
N VAL A 78 20.29 5.63 12.00
CA VAL A 78 19.96 4.29 11.58
C VAL A 78 20.39 4.33 10.13
N ALA A 79 21.49 3.64 9.82
CA ALA A 79 21.86 3.36 8.44
C ALA A 79 20.55 3.17 7.70
N THR A 80 20.36 3.88 6.57
CA THR A 80 19.26 3.59 5.63
C THR A 80 18.98 2.12 5.78
N PRO A 81 17.81 1.69 6.31
CA PRO A 81 17.63 0.27 6.56
C PRO A 81 18.04 -0.36 5.25
N SER A 82 19.09 -1.20 5.28
CA SER A 82 19.28 -2.14 4.18
C SER A 82 17.88 -2.66 3.97
N GLY A 83 17.31 -2.53 2.76
CA GLY A 83 15.87 -2.41 2.51
C GLY A 83 14.96 -3.56 2.98
N THR A 84 15.49 -4.41 3.86
CA THR A 84 15.03 -5.59 4.55
C THR A 84 14.62 -5.37 6.02
N ASP A 85 15.02 -4.30 6.71
CA ASP A 85 14.63 -4.13 8.13
C ASP A 85 13.20 -3.58 8.27
N PRO A 86 12.32 -4.26 9.03
CA PRO A 86 10.93 -3.82 9.18
C PRO A 86 10.85 -2.45 9.87
N PRO A 87 10.00 -1.53 9.39
CA PRO A 87 9.67 -0.32 10.14
C PRO A 87 9.18 -0.67 11.55
N SER A 88 9.82 -0.10 12.57
CA SER A 88 9.34 -0.22 13.95
C SER A 88 8.11 0.67 14.14
N GLY A 89 7.07 0.18 14.83
CA GLY A 89 5.89 0.99 15.19
C GLY A 89 4.63 0.82 14.32
N GLY A 90 4.50 -0.30 13.57
CA GLY A 90 3.29 -0.61 12.82
C GLY A 90 3.06 0.32 11.62
N VAL A 91 1.80 0.59 11.27
CA VAL A 91 1.44 1.44 10.11
C VAL A 91 2.08 2.83 10.19
N THR A 92 2.05 3.48 11.36
CA THR A 92 2.71 4.78 11.57
C THR A 92 4.20 4.73 11.26
N GLY A 93 4.92 3.71 11.75
CA GLY A 93 6.33 3.53 11.45
C GLY A 93 6.61 3.36 9.97
N ALA A 94 5.77 2.58 9.28
CA ALA A 94 5.86 2.35 7.85
C ALA A 94 5.58 3.62 7.03
N LEU A 95 4.58 4.42 7.43
CA LEU A 95 4.32 5.74 6.83
C LEU A 95 5.51 6.69 7.00
N LEU A 96 6.12 6.75 8.19
CA LEU A 96 7.30 7.56 8.45
C LEU A 96 8.49 7.13 7.56
N ALA A 97 8.68 5.82 7.37
CA ALA A 97 9.70 5.28 6.48
C ALA A 97 9.48 5.68 5.01
N GLU A 98 8.23 5.66 4.54
CA GLU A 98 7.87 6.10 3.18
C GLU A 98 8.06 7.61 2.98
N VAL A 99 7.72 8.42 3.98
CA VAL A 99 8.00 9.86 3.96
C VAL A 99 9.50 10.12 3.89
N ALA A 100 10.30 9.41 4.68
CA ALA A 100 11.76 9.52 4.62
C ALA A 100 12.33 9.11 3.25
N ALA A 101 11.80 8.02 2.66
CA ALA A 101 12.21 7.54 1.35
C ALA A 101 11.86 8.53 0.23
N GLU A 102 10.65 9.10 0.25
CA GLU A 102 10.25 10.14 -0.71
C GLU A 102 11.05 11.43 -0.54
N ALA A 103 11.30 11.86 0.70
CA ALA A 103 12.11 13.05 0.96
C ALA A 103 13.51 12.91 0.36
N THR A 104 14.13 11.75 0.58
CA THR A 104 15.47 11.43 0.05
C THR A 104 15.46 11.34 -1.47
N SER A 105 14.46 10.68 -2.08
CA SER A 105 14.37 10.58 -3.54
C SER A 105 14.14 11.93 -4.22
N ARG A 106 13.52 12.88 -3.50
CA ARG A 106 13.33 14.28 -3.90
C ARG A 106 14.49 15.19 -3.48
N GLY A 107 15.64 14.63 -3.13
CA GLY A 107 16.89 15.40 -2.92
C GLY A 107 17.10 15.97 -1.52
N LEU A 108 16.20 15.70 -0.56
CA LEU A 108 16.43 16.11 0.82
C LEU A 108 17.59 15.27 1.40
N PRO A 109 18.67 15.90 1.95
CA PRO A 109 19.77 15.13 2.51
C PRO A 109 19.32 14.38 3.77
N ALA A 110 19.86 13.17 3.99
CA ALA A 110 19.53 12.35 5.16
C ALA A 110 19.78 13.10 6.49
N THR A 111 20.77 13.99 6.53
CA THR A 111 21.03 14.86 7.69
C THR A 111 19.87 15.80 8.01
N ALA A 112 19.11 16.26 7.01
CA ALA A 112 17.93 17.09 7.28
C ALA A 112 16.82 16.29 7.99
N LEU A 113 16.73 14.98 7.76
CA LEU A 113 15.75 14.11 8.40
C LEU A 113 16.05 13.83 9.88
N THR A 114 17.30 14.00 10.31
CA THR A 114 17.72 13.79 11.70
C THR A 114 17.69 15.06 12.54
N LEU A 115 17.42 16.23 11.95
CA LEU A 115 17.37 17.51 12.67
C LEU A 115 16.01 17.72 13.36
N PRO A 116 15.99 17.99 14.69
CA PRO A 116 14.74 18.22 15.43
C PRO A 116 13.90 19.42 14.95
N GLY A 117 14.52 20.37 14.23
CA GLY A 117 13.87 21.57 13.68
C GLY A 117 13.28 21.40 12.28
N THR A 118 13.56 20.27 11.61
CA THR A 118 12.95 19.96 10.30
C THR A 118 11.50 19.54 10.52
N VAL A 119 10.60 20.12 9.74
CA VAL A 119 9.18 19.79 9.73
C VAL A 119 8.79 19.40 8.32
N ILE A 120 8.23 18.20 8.15
CA ILE A 120 7.69 17.69 6.89
C ILE A 120 6.19 17.57 7.04
N ARG A 121 5.44 18.31 6.22
CA ARG A 121 3.97 18.20 6.15
C ARG A 121 3.59 17.23 5.05
N THR A 122 2.81 16.22 5.41
CA THR A 122 2.32 15.23 4.46
C THR A 122 1.01 15.66 3.79
N THR A 123 0.60 14.90 2.77
CA THR A 123 -0.70 14.99 2.12
C THR A 123 -1.76 14.12 2.80
N LEU A 124 -1.36 13.34 3.81
CA LEU A 124 -2.22 12.37 4.50
C LEU A 124 -3.36 13.08 5.23
N ASP A 125 -4.57 12.62 4.96
CA ASP A 125 -5.76 13.00 5.69
C ASP A 125 -5.89 12.06 6.89
N ARG A 126 -5.81 12.63 8.11
CA ARG A 126 -5.84 11.86 9.36
C ARG A 126 -7.13 11.06 9.52
N THR A 127 -8.26 11.59 9.08
CA THR A 127 -9.55 10.90 9.13
C THR A 127 -9.58 9.77 8.12
N ALA A 128 -9.11 10.01 6.89
CA ALA A 128 -8.97 8.97 5.87
C ALA A 128 -8.05 7.83 6.35
N GLU A 129 -6.88 8.15 6.90
CA GLU A 129 -5.93 7.14 7.38
C GLU A 129 -6.55 6.25 8.47
N GLN A 130 -7.20 6.85 9.48
CA GLN A 130 -7.87 6.09 10.54
C GLN A 130 -8.99 5.19 10.01
N MET A 131 -9.74 5.66 9.01
CA MET A 131 -10.79 4.86 8.38
C MET A 131 -10.21 3.72 7.54
N ALA A 132 -9.11 3.97 6.85
CA ALA A 132 -8.36 2.98 6.08
C ALA A 132 -7.80 1.89 7.00
N GLU A 133 -7.12 2.27 8.09
CA GLU A 133 -6.60 1.35 9.10
C GLU A 133 -7.69 0.48 9.74
N ARG A 134 -8.83 1.07 10.11
CA ARG A 134 -9.96 0.30 10.66
C ARG A 134 -10.50 -0.71 9.64
N ALA A 135 -10.57 -0.33 8.36
CA ALA A 135 -11.08 -1.19 7.30
C ALA A 135 -10.11 -2.36 6.99
N THR A 136 -8.80 -2.10 6.93
CA THR A 136 -7.79 -3.15 6.74
C THR A 136 -7.80 -4.11 7.92
N VAL A 137 -7.74 -3.60 9.16
CA VAL A 137 -7.83 -4.40 10.38
C VAL A 137 -9.09 -5.27 10.42
N ARG A 138 -10.25 -4.70 10.09
CA ARG A 138 -11.51 -5.46 10.05
C ARG A 138 -11.44 -6.60 9.04
N THR A 139 -10.82 -6.39 7.89
CA THR A 139 -10.63 -7.41 6.86
C THR A 139 -9.74 -8.55 7.38
N GLU A 140 -8.64 -8.22 8.06
CA GLU A 140 -7.75 -9.23 8.66
C GLU A 140 -8.41 -10.03 9.79
N LEU A 141 -9.28 -9.38 10.58
CA LEU A 141 -10.01 -10.03 11.68
C LEU A 141 -11.00 -11.09 11.20
N LEU A 142 -11.44 -11.07 9.93
CA LEU A 142 -12.30 -12.13 9.37
C LEU A 142 -11.64 -13.51 9.37
N ASP A 143 -10.30 -13.56 9.47
CA ASP A 143 -9.52 -14.78 9.63
C ASP A 143 -8.74 -14.81 10.97
N GLY A 144 -9.13 -13.97 11.93
CA GLY A 144 -8.40 -13.81 13.19
C GLY A 144 -6.95 -13.36 13.01
N ARG A 145 -6.63 -12.65 11.91
CA ARG A 145 -5.29 -12.21 11.49
C ARG A 145 -4.25 -13.33 11.27
N LYS A 146 -4.72 -14.55 11.00
CA LYS A 146 -3.84 -15.72 10.92
C LYS A 146 -3.21 -15.88 9.54
N ARG A 147 -3.98 -15.78 8.46
CA ARG A 147 -3.56 -16.21 7.11
C ARG A 147 -3.51 -15.13 6.06
N LEU A 148 -4.01 -13.93 6.33
CA LEU A 148 -3.95 -12.81 5.37
C LEU A 148 -3.41 -11.52 5.99
N ARG A 149 -2.94 -10.63 5.11
CA ARG A 149 -2.69 -9.21 5.37
C ARG A 149 -3.52 -8.39 4.40
N ALA A 150 -3.95 -7.22 4.83
CA ALA A 150 -4.75 -6.31 4.02
C ALA A 150 -4.11 -4.92 3.97
N GLY A 151 -4.18 -4.28 2.82
CA GLY A 151 -3.63 -2.97 2.56
C GLY A 151 -4.57 -2.12 1.72
N LEU A 152 -4.51 -0.81 1.91
CA LEU A 152 -5.32 0.14 1.16
C LEU A 152 -4.52 1.42 0.92
N ILE A 153 -4.50 1.89 -0.32
CA ILE A 153 -3.96 3.21 -0.65
C ILE A 153 -4.98 4.04 -1.42
N VAL A 154 -4.99 5.34 -1.16
CA VAL A 154 -5.97 6.28 -1.67
C VAL A 154 -5.24 7.51 -2.21
N VAL A 155 -5.53 7.85 -3.46
CA VAL A 155 -4.91 8.94 -4.21
C VAL A 155 -5.99 9.88 -4.74
N LYS A 156 -5.76 11.18 -4.67
CA LYS A 156 -6.58 12.18 -5.38
C LYS A 156 -6.14 12.25 -6.85
N PRO A 157 -7.02 11.96 -7.83
CA PRO A 157 -6.64 11.93 -9.23
C PRO A 157 -6.15 13.27 -9.79
N SER A 158 -6.65 14.39 -9.27
CA SER A 158 -6.34 15.73 -9.74
C SER A 158 -4.95 16.23 -9.34
N THR A 159 -4.33 15.63 -8.31
CA THR A 159 -3.07 16.12 -7.73
C THR A 159 -2.01 15.05 -7.56
N GLY A 160 -2.38 13.77 -7.53
CA GLY A 160 -1.48 12.68 -7.16
C GLY A 160 -1.21 12.58 -5.64
N GLU A 161 -1.87 13.41 -4.82
CA GLU A 161 -1.72 13.35 -3.36
C GLU A 161 -2.21 11.99 -2.83
N ILE A 162 -1.35 11.31 -2.07
CA ILE A 162 -1.76 10.15 -1.26
C ILE A 162 -2.43 10.69 0.00
N VAL A 163 -3.71 10.38 0.16
CA VAL A 163 -4.50 10.83 1.33
C VAL A 163 -4.61 9.76 2.41
N ALA A 164 -4.43 8.49 2.06
CA ALA A 164 -4.31 7.41 3.01
C ALA A 164 -3.49 6.24 2.46
N ALA A 165 -2.71 5.55 3.30
CA ALA A 165 -1.92 4.38 2.96
C ALA A 165 -1.79 3.41 4.15
N ALA A 166 -2.80 2.57 4.35
CA ALA A 166 -2.93 1.70 5.51
C ALA A 166 -2.55 0.25 5.24
N GLY A 167 -2.16 -0.45 6.30
CA GLY A 167 -1.87 -1.89 6.31
C GLY A 167 -0.41 -2.22 5.99
N THR A 168 0.12 -3.25 6.65
CA THR A 168 1.52 -3.66 6.53
C THR A 168 1.66 -5.08 5.99
N ALA A 169 2.72 -5.31 5.22
CA ALA A 169 3.20 -6.63 4.89
C ALA A 169 3.78 -7.33 6.14
N ASP A 170 4.17 -8.60 5.99
CA ASP A 170 4.76 -9.37 7.11
C ASP A 170 6.12 -8.82 7.57
N ASP A 171 6.82 -8.09 6.70
CA ASP A 171 8.06 -7.38 7.00
C ASP A 171 7.82 -5.94 7.51
N GLY A 172 6.60 -5.62 7.94
CA GLY A 172 6.26 -4.31 8.51
C GLY A 172 6.23 -3.14 7.53
N ARG A 173 6.65 -3.31 6.27
CA ARG A 173 6.53 -2.27 5.25
C ARG A 173 5.06 -2.03 4.91
N LEU A 174 4.72 -0.86 4.38
CA LEU A 174 3.36 -0.63 3.87
C LEU A 174 3.06 -1.63 2.76
N LEU A 175 1.98 -2.40 2.92
CA LEU A 175 1.61 -3.40 1.94
C LEU A 175 1.30 -2.76 0.58
N ALA A 176 0.76 -1.54 0.59
CA ALA A 176 0.52 -0.80 -0.64
C ALA A 176 1.79 -0.40 -1.41
N SER A 177 2.94 -0.38 -0.75
CA SER A 177 4.26 -0.13 -1.35
C SER A 177 5.04 -1.41 -1.63
N THR A 178 4.53 -2.57 -1.25
CA THR A 178 5.16 -3.87 -1.52
C THR A 178 4.64 -4.41 -2.86
N PRO A 179 5.53 -4.75 -3.82
CA PRO A 179 5.10 -5.28 -5.10
C PRO A 179 4.40 -6.63 -4.97
N GLU A 180 3.20 -6.72 -5.53
CA GLU A 180 2.39 -7.95 -5.55
C GLU A 180 1.90 -8.22 -6.97
N GLN A 181 1.76 -9.49 -7.34
CA GLN A 181 1.21 -9.83 -8.65
C GLN A 181 -0.19 -9.21 -8.78
N THR A 182 -0.40 -8.39 -9.81
CA THR A 182 -1.62 -7.58 -9.92
C THR A 182 -2.78 -8.30 -10.60
N GLY A 183 -2.47 -9.34 -11.37
CA GLY A 183 -3.43 -10.10 -12.14
C GLY A 183 -4.24 -9.19 -13.08
N SER A 184 -5.53 -9.47 -13.19
CA SER A 184 -6.43 -8.78 -14.13
C SER A 184 -6.60 -7.27 -13.92
N VAL A 185 -6.04 -6.66 -12.86
CA VAL A 185 -5.94 -5.19 -12.75
C VAL A 185 -5.08 -4.60 -13.88
N PHE A 186 -4.08 -5.34 -14.36
CA PHE A 186 -3.19 -4.93 -15.47
C PHE A 186 -3.93 -4.68 -16.78
N LYS A 187 -5.08 -5.35 -16.99
CA LYS A 187 -5.88 -5.28 -18.23
C LYS A 187 -6.31 -3.86 -18.61
N VAL A 188 -6.32 -2.92 -17.67
CA VAL A 188 -6.56 -1.49 -17.96
C VAL A 188 -5.56 -0.94 -18.99
N PHE A 189 -4.31 -1.41 -18.98
CA PHE A 189 -3.28 -0.95 -19.93
C PHE A 189 -3.53 -1.49 -21.33
N THR A 190 -4.04 -2.71 -21.44
CA THR A 190 -4.52 -3.25 -22.73
C THR A 190 -5.72 -2.46 -23.25
N LEU A 191 -6.63 -2.01 -22.37
CA LEU A 191 -7.76 -1.15 -22.76
C LEU A 191 -7.30 0.22 -23.25
N LEU A 192 -6.33 0.83 -22.58
CA LEU A 192 -5.74 2.11 -23.00
C LEU A 192 -5.08 1.97 -24.38
N ALA A 193 -4.26 0.94 -24.58
CA ALA A 193 -3.62 0.66 -25.86
C ALA A 193 -4.65 0.36 -26.98
N ALA A 194 -5.69 -0.42 -26.68
CA ALA A 194 -6.77 -0.71 -27.63
C ALA A 194 -7.53 0.55 -28.04
N ALA A 195 -7.85 1.43 -27.08
CA ALA A 195 -8.51 2.69 -27.34
C ALA A 195 -7.62 3.67 -28.13
N GLN A 196 -6.29 3.69 -27.87
CA GLN A 196 -5.34 4.45 -28.69
C GLN A 196 -5.27 3.94 -30.14
N ALA A 197 -5.39 2.62 -30.33
CA ALA A 197 -5.45 1.98 -31.65
C ALA A 197 -6.83 2.10 -32.33
N GLY A 198 -7.81 2.77 -31.71
CA GLY A 198 -9.14 2.96 -32.27
C GLY A 198 -10.04 1.72 -32.24
N ILE A 199 -9.71 0.72 -31.42
CA ILE A 199 -10.53 -0.49 -31.27
C ILE A 199 -11.70 -0.15 -30.33
N PRO A 200 -12.96 -0.18 -30.81
CA PRO A 200 -14.11 0.21 -30.00
C PRO A 200 -14.50 -0.89 -29.00
N LEU A 201 -15.22 -0.53 -27.94
CA LEU A 201 -15.73 -1.51 -26.97
C LEU A 201 -16.71 -2.53 -27.56
N THR A 202 -17.34 -2.19 -28.68
CA THR A 202 -18.25 -3.07 -29.44
C THR A 202 -17.52 -4.08 -30.31
N ALA A 203 -16.19 -3.97 -30.47
CA ALA A 203 -15.39 -4.94 -31.21
C ALA A 203 -15.58 -6.34 -30.62
N ARG A 204 -15.74 -7.33 -31.50
CA ARG A 204 -16.11 -8.70 -31.14
C ARG A 204 -14.91 -9.63 -31.18
N PHE A 205 -14.78 -10.47 -30.15
CA PHE A 205 -13.68 -11.39 -29.98
C PHE A 205 -14.19 -12.78 -29.64
N ASP A 206 -13.55 -13.80 -30.21
CA ASP A 206 -13.77 -15.18 -29.79
C ASP A 206 -13.25 -15.39 -28.36
N ALA A 207 -14.12 -15.86 -27.48
CA ALA A 207 -13.88 -16.04 -26.06
C ALA A 207 -13.92 -17.51 -25.63
N ARG A 208 -13.85 -18.45 -26.59
CA ARG A 208 -13.64 -19.87 -26.29
C ARG A 208 -12.33 -20.06 -25.54
N SER A 209 -12.38 -20.92 -24.52
CA SER A 209 -11.27 -21.20 -23.60
C SER A 209 -11.10 -22.72 -23.47
N PRO A 210 -9.88 -23.26 -23.53
CA PRO A 210 -8.62 -22.54 -23.75
C PRO A 210 -8.49 -22.02 -25.19
N THR A 211 -7.53 -21.12 -25.42
CA THR A 211 -7.11 -20.69 -26.76
C THR A 211 -5.60 -20.72 -26.90
N THR A 212 -5.11 -20.87 -28.13
CA THR A 212 -3.68 -20.79 -28.47
C THR A 212 -3.43 -19.48 -29.18
N LEU A 213 -2.53 -18.66 -28.64
CA LEU A 213 -2.12 -17.39 -29.24
C LEU A 213 -1.12 -17.60 -30.37
N ARG A 214 -0.86 -16.54 -31.14
CA ARG A 214 0.34 -16.50 -32.00
C ARG A 214 1.59 -16.69 -31.13
N GLY A 215 2.47 -17.61 -31.54
CA GLY A 215 3.64 -18.01 -30.75
C GLY A 215 3.41 -19.23 -29.85
N GLY A 216 2.22 -19.83 -29.86
CA GLY A 216 1.98 -21.17 -29.29
C GLY A 216 1.58 -21.19 -27.81
N ALA A 217 1.50 -20.04 -27.15
CA ALA A 217 1.08 -19.96 -25.76
C ALA A 217 -0.41 -20.31 -25.59
N VAL A 218 -0.71 -21.19 -24.64
CA VAL A 218 -2.08 -21.61 -24.31
C VAL A 218 -2.60 -20.77 -23.15
N ILE A 219 -3.74 -20.10 -23.35
CA ILE A 219 -4.39 -19.23 -22.37
C ILE A 219 -5.76 -19.79 -22.01
N SER A 220 -6.08 -19.76 -20.72
CA SER A 220 -7.39 -20.13 -20.17
C SER A 220 -7.99 -18.98 -19.37
N ASN A 221 -9.32 -18.90 -19.36
CA ASN A 221 -10.06 -18.07 -18.41
C ASN A 221 -9.86 -18.56 -16.97
N PHE A 222 -10.16 -17.68 -16.01
CA PHE A 222 -10.01 -17.96 -14.58
C PHE A 222 -11.10 -18.92 -14.11
N SER A 223 -10.71 -20.02 -13.44
CA SER A 223 -11.57 -21.15 -13.13
C SER A 223 -12.27 -21.71 -14.38
N ALA A 224 -13.07 -22.77 -14.29
CA ALA A 224 -13.89 -23.23 -15.42
C ALA A 224 -15.02 -22.24 -15.78
N ASP A 225 -14.87 -20.95 -15.45
CA ASP A 225 -15.89 -19.92 -15.59
C ASP A 225 -16.15 -19.71 -17.08
N PRO A 226 -17.32 -20.14 -17.58
CA PRO A 226 -17.58 -20.12 -19.00
C PRO A 226 -17.72 -18.66 -19.44
N SER A 227 -17.11 -18.35 -20.59
CA SER A 227 -17.46 -17.11 -21.29
C SER A 227 -18.97 -17.08 -21.51
N PRO A 228 -19.64 -15.92 -21.34
CA PRO A 228 -21.10 -15.83 -21.50
C PRO A 228 -21.56 -16.19 -22.92
N ALA A 229 -20.66 -16.11 -23.90
CA ALA A 229 -20.89 -16.59 -25.26
C ALA A 229 -19.54 -16.97 -25.93
N PRO A 230 -19.54 -17.77 -27.01
CA PRO A 230 -18.34 -18.05 -27.79
C PRO A 230 -17.70 -16.79 -28.40
N VAL A 231 -18.51 -15.76 -28.70
CA VAL A 231 -18.03 -14.47 -29.20
C VAL A 231 -18.68 -13.35 -28.39
N VAL A 232 -17.87 -12.45 -27.85
CA VAL A 232 -18.29 -11.37 -26.95
C VAL A 232 -17.71 -10.03 -27.41
N THR A 233 -18.28 -8.91 -26.94
CA THR A 233 -17.68 -7.59 -27.15
C THR A 233 -16.49 -7.37 -26.22
N LEU A 234 -15.61 -6.41 -26.51
CA LEU A 234 -14.54 -6.00 -25.59
C LEU A 234 -15.10 -5.49 -24.26
N GLU A 235 -16.26 -4.83 -24.27
CA GLU A 235 -16.97 -4.42 -23.05
C GLU A 235 -17.35 -5.63 -22.18
N THR A 236 -17.98 -6.65 -22.76
CA THR A 236 -18.34 -7.89 -22.05
C THR A 236 -17.10 -8.64 -21.58
N ALA A 237 -16.07 -8.74 -22.43
CA ALA A 237 -14.81 -9.36 -22.05
C ALA A 237 -14.13 -8.64 -20.87
N THR A 238 -14.27 -7.31 -20.81
CA THR A 238 -13.78 -6.50 -19.69
C THR A 238 -14.59 -6.77 -18.42
N ALA A 239 -15.93 -6.72 -18.51
CA ALA A 239 -16.83 -6.95 -17.39
C ALA A 239 -16.60 -8.32 -16.72
N HIS A 240 -16.44 -9.37 -17.52
CA HIS A 240 -16.17 -10.73 -17.06
C HIS A 240 -14.68 -11.06 -16.95
N SER A 241 -13.80 -10.10 -17.23
CA SER A 241 -12.35 -10.25 -17.08
C SER A 241 -11.75 -11.44 -17.84
N LEU A 242 -12.20 -11.70 -19.07
CA LEU A 242 -11.83 -12.89 -19.85
C LEU A 242 -10.36 -12.85 -20.29
N ASN A 243 -9.54 -13.77 -19.80
CA ASN A 243 -8.10 -13.82 -20.10
C ASN A 243 -7.84 -14.04 -21.59
N VAL A 244 -8.59 -14.95 -22.23
CA VAL A 244 -8.37 -15.32 -23.63
C VAL A 244 -8.53 -14.13 -24.58
N VAL A 245 -9.49 -13.23 -24.32
CA VAL A 245 -9.72 -12.03 -25.14
C VAL A 245 -8.61 -11.02 -24.95
N PHE A 246 -8.22 -10.75 -23.69
CA PHE A 246 -7.17 -9.78 -23.39
C PHE A 246 -5.79 -10.22 -23.88
N ALA A 247 -5.46 -11.51 -23.73
CA ALA A 247 -4.20 -12.04 -24.21
C ALA A 247 -4.14 -12.03 -25.74
N ARG A 248 -5.22 -12.41 -26.43
CA ARG A 248 -5.32 -12.28 -27.89
C ARG A 248 -5.18 -10.84 -28.36
N LEU A 249 -5.91 -9.93 -27.72
CA LEU A 249 -5.86 -8.51 -28.07
C LEU A 249 -4.43 -7.95 -27.91
N ALA A 250 -3.78 -8.26 -26.79
CA ALA A 250 -2.43 -7.80 -26.51
C ALA A 250 -1.37 -8.42 -27.43
N VAL A 251 -1.43 -9.72 -27.68
CA VAL A 251 -0.37 -10.46 -28.42
C VAL A 251 -0.62 -10.44 -29.93
N ASP A 252 -1.84 -10.72 -30.38
CA ASP A 252 -2.13 -10.97 -31.79
C ASP A 252 -2.54 -9.70 -32.57
N GLN A 253 -2.96 -8.64 -31.88
CA GLN A 253 -3.44 -7.39 -32.53
C GLN A 253 -2.63 -6.15 -32.18
N LEU A 254 -2.35 -5.90 -30.89
CA LEU A 254 -1.67 -4.66 -30.45
C LEU A 254 -0.15 -4.77 -30.38
N GLY A 255 0.36 -5.97 -30.08
CA GLY A 255 1.71 -6.19 -29.60
C GLY A 255 1.89 -5.76 -28.14
N LEU A 256 2.62 -6.58 -27.36
CA LEU A 256 2.95 -6.28 -25.97
C LEU A 256 3.70 -4.93 -25.77
N PRO A 257 4.60 -4.48 -26.67
CA PRO A 257 5.24 -3.17 -26.54
C PRO A 257 4.25 -2.01 -26.43
N SER A 258 3.14 -2.04 -27.16
CA SER A 258 2.10 -1.00 -27.11
C SER A 258 1.38 -0.99 -25.75
N VAL A 259 1.12 -2.16 -25.19
CA VAL A 259 0.50 -2.32 -23.86
C VAL A 259 1.44 -1.82 -22.76
N ILE A 260 2.73 -2.15 -22.86
CA ILE A 260 3.77 -1.72 -21.93
C ILE A 260 3.96 -0.19 -21.99
N ALA A 261 3.97 0.39 -23.19
CA ALA A 261 4.01 1.84 -23.36
C ALA A 261 2.81 2.53 -22.71
N ALA A 262 1.60 1.97 -22.85
CA ALA A 262 0.42 2.47 -22.16
C ALA A 262 0.52 2.35 -20.63
N ALA A 263 1.12 1.27 -20.09
CA ALA A 263 1.35 1.11 -18.65
C ALA A 263 2.29 2.19 -18.09
N HIS A 264 3.43 2.41 -18.75
CA HIS A 264 4.37 3.46 -18.33
C HIS A 264 3.80 4.87 -18.51
N ALA A 265 3.09 5.12 -19.62
CA ALA A 265 2.40 6.40 -19.83
C ALA A 265 1.34 6.68 -18.75
N ALA A 266 0.63 5.63 -18.28
CA ALA A 266 -0.34 5.77 -17.21
C ALA A 266 0.30 6.07 -15.85
N GLY A 267 1.56 5.71 -15.64
CA GLY A 267 2.29 6.01 -14.40
C GLY A 267 2.95 4.82 -13.73
N ILE A 268 2.96 3.64 -14.35
CA ILE A 268 3.77 2.52 -13.84
C ILE A 268 5.26 2.89 -14.00
N PRO A 269 6.07 2.89 -12.92
CA PRO A 269 7.46 3.28 -12.98
C PRO A 269 8.26 2.46 -14.00
N SER A 270 9.25 3.08 -14.65
CA SER A 270 10.15 2.37 -15.57
C SER A 270 11.07 1.35 -14.88
N THR A 271 11.16 1.41 -13.54
CA THR A 271 11.84 0.40 -12.72
C THR A 271 11.07 -0.91 -12.63
N VAL A 272 9.78 -0.92 -12.99
CA VAL A 272 8.97 -2.13 -13.13
C VAL A 272 9.23 -2.72 -14.51
N THR A 273 9.97 -3.84 -14.56
CA THR A 273 10.28 -4.53 -15.81
C THR A 273 9.07 -5.36 -16.29
N LEU A 274 8.46 -4.94 -17.38
CA LEU A 274 7.39 -5.65 -18.07
C LEU A 274 7.97 -6.37 -19.31
N SER A 275 7.67 -7.65 -19.47
CA SER A 275 8.24 -8.46 -20.56
C SER A 275 7.44 -8.30 -21.85
N ALA A 276 8.11 -7.87 -22.93
CA ALA A 276 7.49 -7.81 -24.26
C ALA A 276 7.45 -9.18 -24.96
N GLN A 277 8.05 -10.22 -24.35
CA GLN A 277 8.13 -11.58 -24.88
C GLN A 277 7.22 -12.55 -24.14
N ASP A 278 6.73 -12.17 -22.96
CA ASP A 278 5.87 -13.02 -22.14
C ASP A 278 4.39 -12.75 -22.45
N PRO A 279 3.65 -13.70 -23.05
CA PRO A 279 2.23 -13.56 -23.38
C PRO A 279 1.33 -13.32 -22.17
N PHE A 280 1.78 -13.68 -20.96
CA PHE A 280 1.04 -13.47 -19.71
C PHE A 280 1.19 -12.06 -19.13
N THR A 281 2.06 -11.21 -19.70
CA THR A 281 2.24 -9.81 -19.27
C THR A 281 0.93 -9.04 -19.26
N SER A 282 0.11 -9.19 -20.31
CA SER A 282 -1.22 -8.56 -20.42
C SER A 282 -2.23 -9.02 -19.35
N LEU A 283 -1.93 -10.13 -18.67
CA LEU A 283 -2.73 -10.72 -17.60
C LEU A 283 -2.20 -10.37 -16.21
N GLY A 284 -1.15 -9.55 -16.11
CA GLY A 284 -0.61 -9.00 -14.87
C GLY A 284 0.18 -9.99 -14.05
N ASN A 285 1.07 -10.76 -14.68
CA ASN A 285 1.98 -11.66 -13.99
C ASN A 285 3.17 -10.96 -13.29
N THR A 286 3.51 -9.74 -13.71
CA THR A 286 4.53 -8.93 -13.04
C THR A 286 4.01 -8.35 -11.71
N PRO A 287 4.76 -8.51 -10.61
CA PRO A 287 4.49 -7.80 -9.36
C PRO A 287 4.60 -6.28 -9.51
N MET A 288 3.60 -5.54 -9.01
CA MET A 288 3.62 -4.07 -8.95
C MET A 288 3.09 -3.61 -7.60
N ALA A 289 3.60 -2.50 -7.09
CA ALA A 289 3.10 -1.94 -5.84
C ALA A 289 1.70 -1.35 -6.06
N ALA A 290 0.80 -1.52 -5.09
CA ALA A 290 -0.55 -0.97 -5.18
C ALA A 290 -0.56 0.56 -5.33
N ARG A 291 0.47 1.26 -4.79
CA ARG A 291 0.68 2.70 -4.97
C ARG A 291 0.86 3.10 -6.44
N ASP A 292 1.58 2.31 -7.22
CA ASP A 292 1.85 2.58 -8.64
C ASP A 292 0.59 2.32 -9.46
N VAL A 293 -0.11 1.23 -9.13
CA VAL A 293 -1.43 0.92 -9.70
C VAL A 293 -2.44 2.04 -9.40
N ALA A 294 -2.45 2.58 -8.18
CA ALA A 294 -3.34 3.68 -7.80
C ALA A 294 -3.04 4.94 -8.62
N GLY A 295 -1.76 5.28 -8.80
CA GLY A 295 -1.33 6.37 -9.68
C GLY A 295 -1.77 6.16 -11.14
N ALA A 296 -1.64 4.94 -11.64
CA ALA A 296 -2.05 4.60 -12.99
C ALA A 296 -3.57 4.71 -13.22
N TYR A 297 -4.37 4.24 -12.26
CA TYR A 297 -5.84 4.39 -12.30
C TYR A 297 -6.26 5.84 -12.06
N ALA A 298 -5.51 6.62 -11.29
CA ALA A 298 -5.72 8.06 -11.12
C ALA A 298 -5.57 8.81 -12.47
N THR A 299 -4.63 8.42 -13.33
CA THR A 299 -4.51 8.97 -14.69
C THR A 299 -5.77 8.73 -15.54
N VAL A 300 -6.42 7.58 -15.39
CA VAL A 300 -7.70 7.30 -16.06
C VAL A 300 -8.81 8.15 -15.44
N ALA A 301 -8.88 8.22 -14.11
CA ALA A 301 -9.90 8.99 -13.40
C ALA A 301 -9.79 10.52 -13.65
N SER A 302 -8.60 11.04 -13.92
CA SER A 302 -8.34 12.46 -14.20
C SER A 302 -8.59 12.87 -15.65
N GLY A 303 -9.15 11.98 -16.49
CA GLY A 303 -9.35 12.28 -17.91
C GLY A 303 -8.06 12.28 -18.73
N GLY A 304 -7.03 11.55 -18.29
CA GLY A 304 -5.76 11.35 -18.99
C GLY A 304 -4.62 12.26 -18.55
N LEU A 305 -4.75 12.91 -17.39
CA LEU A 305 -3.70 13.69 -16.76
C LEU A 305 -2.94 12.83 -15.75
N HIS A 306 -1.69 12.51 -16.02
CA HIS A 306 -0.84 11.83 -15.06
C HIS A 306 -0.22 12.86 -14.10
N CYS A 307 -0.50 12.71 -12.81
CA CYS A 307 0.13 13.47 -11.73
C CYS A 307 1.07 12.54 -10.94
N PRO A 308 2.32 12.96 -10.65
CA PRO A 308 3.21 12.18 -9.80
C PRO A 308 2.59 11.91 -8.42
N VAL A 309 2.55 10.64 -8.03
CA VAL A 309 1.98 10.23 -6.74
C VAL A 309 2.95 10.58 -5.61
N HIS A 310 2.46 11.21 -4.54
CA HIS A 310 3.31 11.71 -3.47
C HIS A 310 2.63 11.80 -2.10
N LEU A 311 3.42 11.68 -1.04
CA LEU A 311 3.07 11.84 0.36
C LEU A 311 3.49 13.20 0.92
N ILE A 312 4.51 13.87 0.37
CA ILE A 312 5.05 15.11 0.96
C ILE A 312 4.46 16.33 0.27
N ALA A 313 3.69 17.11 1.04
CA ALA A 313 3.16 18.40 0.62
C ALA A 313 4.22 19.50 0.73
N SER A 314 4.96 19.56 1.84
CA SER A 314 6.03 20.54 2.04
C SER A 314 7.04 20.12 3.10
N SER A 315 8.21 20.78 3.10
CA SER A 315 9.24 20.65 4.11
C SER A 315 9.80 22.03 4.48
N THR A 316 10.15 22.24 5.73
CA THR A 316 10.89 23.44 6.17
C THR A 316 12.38 23.36 5.86
N ALA A 317 12.90 22.16 5.63
CA ALA A 317 14.29 21.98 5.21
C ALA A 317 14.44 22.30 3.72
N ALA A 318 15.50 23.04 3.38
CA ALA A 318 15.88 23.32 2.01
C ALA A 318 16.30 22.03 1.27
N GLY A 319 16.13 22.01 -0.06
CA GLY A 319 16.59 20.92 -0.92
C GLY A 319 15.51 19.92 -1.33
N LEU A 320 14.27 20.04 -0.83
CA LEU A 320 13.15 19.24 -1.34
C LEU A 320 12.78 19.71 -2.75
N VAL A 321 13.11 18.90 -3.76
CA VAL A 321 12.80 19.18 -5.15
C VAL A 321 11.27 19.10 -5.37
N PRO A 322 10.65 20.13 -5.97
CA PRO A 322 9.24 20.09 -6.35
C PRO A 322 8.98 18.99 -7.38
N LEU A 323 7.81 18.36 -7.29
CA LEU A 323 7.38 17.41 -8.31
C LEU A 323 7.04 18.15 -9.61
N GLY A 324 7.21 17.47 -10.74
CA GLY A 324 6.75 17.99 -12.02
C GLY A 324 5.23 18.18 -12.03
N PRO A 325 4.71 19.07 -12.89
CA PRO A 325 3.27 19.27 -13.00
C PRO A 325 2.59 18.02 -13.56
N CYS A 326 1.28 17.92 -13.37
CA CYS A 326 0.49 16.91 -14.06
C CYS A 326 0.61 17.06 -15.58
N LYS A 327 0.74 15.95 -16.31
CA LYS A 327 0.93 15.94 -17.76
C LYS A 327 -0.17 15.15 -18.45
N ARG A 328 -0.68 15.68 -19.56
CA ARG A 328 -1.59 14.93 -20.41
C ARG A 328 -0.83 13.83 -21.15
N VAL A 329 -1.17 12.59 -20.83
CA VAL A 329 -0.54 11.38 -21.41
C VAL A 329 -1.52 10.61 -22.30
N PHE A 330 -2.83 10.81 -22.11
CA PHE A 330 -3.87 10.24 -22.97
C PHE A 330 -4.85 11.31 -23.45
N LYS A 331 -5.40 11.10 -24.64
CA LYS A 331 -6.52 11.90 -25.17
C LYS A 331 -7.78 11.61 -24.36
N ALA A 332 -8.65 12.61 -24.20
CA ALA A 332 -9.91 12.46 -23.47
C ALA A 332 -10.78 11.31 -24.01
N ALA A 333 -10.84 11.11 -25.34
CA ALA A 333 -11.60 10.02 -25.95
C ALA A 333 -11.08 8.62 -25.58
N VAL A 334 -9.74 8.44 -25.51
CA VAL A 334 -9.11 7.18 -25.08
C VAL A 334 -9.56 6.84 -23.66
N VAL A 335 -9.48 7.82 -22.77
CA VAL A 335 -9.82 7.65 -21.36
C VAL A 335 -11.31 7.46 -21.16
N ALA A 336 -12.17 8.18 -21.90
CA ALA A 336 -13.61 8.00 -21.84
C ALA A 336 -14.01 6.56 -22.20
N GLN A 337 -13.39 5.99 -23.23
CA GLN A 337 -13.62 4.59 -23.61
C GLN A 337 -13.13 3.62 -22.52
N THR A 338 -11.93 3.82 -21.98
CA THR A 338 -11.41 2.98 -20.88
C THR A 338 -12.29 3.07 -19.63
N THR A 339 -12.73 4.27 -19.27
CA THR A 339 -13.65 4.52 -18.15
C THR A 339 -14.98 3.79 -18.34
N GLN A 340 -15.57 3.84 -19.55
CA GLN A 340 -16.79 3.08 -19.85
C GLN A 340 -16.57 1.55 -19.69
N ALA A 341 -15.44 1.03 -20.15
CA ALA A 341 -15.12 -0.38 -19.99
C ALA A 341 -14.93 -0.77 -18.52
N LEU A 342 -14.30 0.07 -17.70
CA LEU A 342 -14.14 -0.16 -16.26
C LEU A 342 -15.46 0.00 -15.49
N ARG A 343 -16.40 0.80 -16.02
CA ARG A 343 -17.75 0.94 -15.47
C ARG A 343 -18.53 -0.37 -15.61
N SER A 344 -18.43 -1.06 -16.75
CA SER A 344 -19.14 -2.33 -16.97
C SER A 344 -18.73 -3.43 -15.98
N VAL A 345 -17.47 -3.41 -15.53
CA VAL A 345 -16.96 -4.32 -14.47
C VAL A 345 -17.73 -4.15 -13.16
N VAL A 346 -18.09 -2.92 -12.81
CA VAL A 346 -18.82 -2.60 -11.58
C VAL A 346 -20.33 -2.71 -11.80
N GLU A 347 -20.84 -2.42 -12.99
CA GLU A 347 -22.28 -2.46 -13.26
C GLU A 347 -22.84 -3.88 -13.42
N GLY A 348 -22.12 -4.77 -14.08
CA GLY A 348 -22.59 -6.15 -14.33
C GLY A 348 -21.52 -7.22 -14.18
N GLY A 349 -20.26 -6.83 -13.95
CA GLY A 349 -19.12 -7.73 -13.99
C GLY A 349 -18.58 -8.19 -12.63
N THR A 350 -17.29 -8.54 -12.64
CA THR A 350 -16.57 -9.08 -11.49
C THR A 350 -16.50 -8.11 -10.31
N GLY A 351 -16.57 -6.80 -10.55
CA GLY A 351 -16.50 -5.73 -9.54
C GLY A 351 -17.84 -5.30 -8.97
N ARG A 352 -18.95 -6.02 -9.23
CA ARG A 352 -20.31 -5.60 -8.85
C ARG A 352 -20.50 -5.21 -7.38
N ARG A 353 -19.69 -5.78 -6.48
CA ARG A 353 -19.76 -5.48 -5.04
C ARG A 353 -19.28 -4.06 -4.72
N ALA A 354 -18.52 -3.42 -5.61
CA ALA A 354 -17.99 -2.07 -5.45
C ALA A 354 -19.04 -0.96 -5.66
N LYS A 355 -20.25 -1.31 -6.15
CA LYS A 355 -21.32 -0.32 -6.40
C LYS A 355 -21.62 0.51 -5.15
N LEU A 356 -21.73 1.81 -5.36
CA LEU A 356 -22.11 2.80 -4.35
C LEU A 356 -23.41 3.50 -4.77
N PRO A 357 -24.41 3.63 -3.89
CA PRO A 357 -25.63 4.37 -4.20
C PRO A 357 -25.33 5.81 -4.63
N GLY A 358 -25.97 6.27 -5.70
CA GLY A 358 -25.86 7.66 -6.17
C GLY A 358 -24.49 8.08 -6.74
N ARG A 359 -23.55 7.13 -6.92
CA ARG A 359 -22.20 7.44 -7.41
C ARG A 359 -21.81 6.54 -8.57
N ILE A 360 -21.17 7.13 -9.56
CA ILE A 360 -20.52 6.36 -10.62
C ILE A 360 -19.22 5.81 -10.05
N VAL A 361 -19.06 4.49 -10.13
CA VAL A 361 -17.85 3.79 -9.72
C VAL A 361 -17.31 3.05 -10.94
N VAL A 362 -16.02 3.20 -11.18
CA VAL A 362 -15.29 2.42 -12.19
C VAL A 362 -14.20 1.63 -11.49
N GLY A 363 -13.86 0.45 -11.99
CA GLY A 363 -12.78 -0.32 -11.39
C GLY A 363 -12.50 -1.65 -12.05
N LYS A 364 -11.52 -2.35 -11.50
CA LYS A 364 -11.08 -3.65 -11.99
C LYS A 364 -10.66 -4.56 -10.85
N THR A 365 -11.11 -5.80 -10.91
CA THR A 365 -10.63 -6.88 -10.05
C THR A 365 -9.37 -7.53 -10.62
N GLY A 366 -8.49 -7.97 -9.73
CA GLY A 366 -7.30 -8.74 -10.04
C GLY A 366 -7.10 -9.87 -9.02
N THR A 367 -6.68 -11.02 -9.53
CA THR A 367 -6.32 -12.19 -8.72
C THR A 367 -5.04 -12.74 -9.31
N ALA A 368 -4.02 -12.95 -8.48
CA ALA A 368 -2.76 -13.51 -8.90
C ALA A 368 -2.83 -15.02 -9.13
N GLN A 369 -1.88 -15.52 -9.91
CA GLN A 369 -1.72 -16.95 -10.09
C GLN A 369 -1.30 -17.60 -8.75
N GLY A 370 -1.75 -18.83 -8.50
CA GLY A 370 -1.53 -19.50 -7.21
C GLY A 370 -2.32 -18.87 -6.05
N ASN A 371 -3.13 -17.83 -6.33
CA ASN A 371 -3.96 -17.12 -5.39
C ASN A 371 -3.19 -16.53 -4.19
N LEU A 372 -2.02 -15.95 -4.46
CA LEU A 372 -1.17 -15.34 -3.41
C LEU A 372 -1.56 -13.91 -3.06
N SER A 373 -2.15 -13.19 -4.03
CA SER A 373 -2.64 -11.83 -3.87
C SER A 373 -3.94 -11.61 -4.63
N ALA A 374 -4.76 -10.71 -4.11
CA ALA A 374 -6.04 -10.31 -4.67
C ALA A 374 -6.21 -8.80 -4.52
N LEU A 375 -6.61 -8.12 -5.59
CA LEU A 375 -6.68 -6.67 -5.66
C LEU A 375 -8.02 -6.18 -6.23
N PHE A 376 -8.44 -5.02 -5.76
CA PHE A 376 -9.44 -4.20 -6.44
C PHE A 376 -8.89 -2.77 -6.58
N ALA A 377 -8.79 -2.30 -7.82
CA ALA A 377 -8.44 -0.93 -8.16
C ALA A 377 -9.70 -0.21 -8.65
N GLY A 378 -10.10 0.87 -8.01
CA GLY A 378 -11.35 1.56 -8.32
C GLY A 378 -11.30 3.05 -8.07
N SER A 379 -12.20 3.78 -8.74
CA SER A 379 -12.30 5.23 -8.66
C SER A 379 -13.75 5.72 -8.66
N THR A 380 -13.99 6.84 -7.98
CA THR A 380 -15.23 7.62 -8.02
C THR A 380 -15.06 8.95 -8.76
N GLY A 381 -13.95 9.15 -9.47
CA GLY A 381 -13.55 10.44 -10.06
C GLY A 381 -12.83 11.35 -9.06
N ASP A 382 -13.39 11.53 -7.88
CA ASP A 382 -12.77 12.34 -6.80
C ASP A 382 -11.62 11.61 -6.09
N LEU A 383 -11.70 10.29 -6.03
CA LEU A 383 -10.74 9.42 -5.33
C LEU A 383 -10.47 8.19 -6.18
N THR A 384 -9.21 7.80 -6.26
CA THR A 384 -8.80 6.49 -6.72
C THR A 384 -8.20 5.73 -5.56
N ALA A 385 -8.64 4.49 -5.33
CA ALA A 385 -8.08 3.65 -4.30
C ALA A 385 -7.81 2.24 -4.80
N VAL A 386 -6.78 1.61 -4.24
CA VAL A 386 -6.43 0.21 -4.49
C VAL A 386 -6.41 -0.51 -3.16
N ALA A 387 -7.28 -1.50 -3.04
CA ALA A 387 -7.29 -2.45 -1.93
C ALA A 387 -6.54 -3.71 -2.36
N VAL A 388 -5.65 -4.19 -1.50
CA VAL A 388 -4.84 -5.38 -1.70
C VAL A 388 -5.00 -6.31 -0.51
N VAL A 389 -5.18 -7.60 -0.78
CA VAL A 389 -5.16 -8.67 0.21
C VAL A 389 -4.14 -9.69 -0.25
N VAL A 390 -3.23 -10.07 0.65
CA VAL A 390 -2.19 -11.06 0.38
C VAL A 390 -2.21 -12.16 1.42
N GLY A 391 -1.76 -13.34 1.02
CA GLY A 391 -1.51 -14.42 1.94
C GLY A 391 -0.33 -14.13 2.85
N SER A 392 -0.55 -14.15 4.17
CA SER A 392 0.55 -14.03 5.11
C SER A 392 1.52 -15.20 4.96
N ARG A 393 2.81 -14.89 4.83
CA ARG A 393 3.92 -15.80 4.55
C ARG A 393 3.72 -16.55 3.23
N GLN A 394 3.24 -15.84 2.21
CA GLN A 394 3.01 -16.37 0.85
C GLN A 394 2.09 -17.60 0.79
N ARG A 395 1.12 -17.69 1.71
CA ARG A 395 0.13 -18.76 1.68
C ARG A 395 -0.99 -18.44 0.67
N PRO A 396 -1.49 -19.41 -0.10
CA PRO A 396 -2.66 -19.17 -0.94
C PRO A 396 -3.87 -18.68 -0.15
N LEU A 397 -4.64 -17.76 -0.72
CA LEU A 397 -5.84 -17.18 -0.12
C LEU A 397 -7.08 -18.10 -0.29
N ARG A 398 -6.93 -19.39 0.05
CA ARG A 398 -7.97 -20.42 -0.06
C ARG A 398 -8.57 -20.74 1.29
N ASP A 399 -9.87 -21.00 1.31
CA ASP A 399 -10.63 -21.37 2.52
C ASP A 399 -10.48 -20.35 3.66
N ILE A 400 -10.52 -19.05 3.31
CA ILE A 400 -10.35 -17.92 4.23
C ILE A 400 -11.67 -17.18 4.42
N ALA A 401 -12.03 -16.86 5.66
CA ALA A 401 -13.23 -16.08 5.98
C ALA A 401 -14.53 -16.66 5.39
N GLY A 402 -14.64 -17.99 5.33
CA GLY A 402 -15.79 -18.69 4.74
C GLY A 402 -15.85 -18.66 3.20
N LEU A 403 -14.79 -18.17 2.53
CA LEU A 403 -14.66 -18.18 1.08
C LEU A 403 -13.74 -19.32 0.65
N SER A 404 -14.15 -20.13 -0.33
CA SER A 404 -13.28 -21.14 -0.94
C SER A 404 -12.05 -20.52 -1.60
N GLU A 405 -12.20 -19.33 -2.18
CA GLU A 405 -11.11 -18.55 -2.76
C GLU A 405 -11.36 -17.05 -2.57
N VAL A 406 -10.42 -16.35 -1.93
CA VAL A 406 -10.41 -14.88 -1.97
C VAL A 406 -9.93 -14.45 -3.35
N THR A 407 -10.68 -13.59 -4.01
CA THR A 407 -10.34 -13.05 -5.33
C THR A 407 -10.46 -11.54 -5.29
N GLY A 408 -10.01 -10.84 -6.33
CA GLY A 408 -10.26 -9.40 -6.45
C GLY A 408 -11.75 -9.04 -6.28
N SER A 409 -12.66 -9.94 -6.62
CA SER A 409 -14.12 -9.81 -6.54
C SER A 409 -14.70 -10.04 -5.13
N SER A 410 -13.88 -10.34 -4.12
CA SER A 410 -14.34 -10.58 -2.74
C SER A 410 -13.74 -9.59 -1.74
N LEU A 411 -12.86 -10.01 -0.84
CA LEU A 411 -12.37 -9.20 0.28
C LEU A 411 -11.73 -7.86 -0.16
N PRO A 412 -10.90 -7.79 -1.22
CA PRO A 412 -10.35 -6.51 -1.69
C PRO A 412 -11.45 -5.53 -2.12
N THR A 413 -12.45 -6.00 -2.88
CA THR A 413 -13.57 -5.15 -3.30
C THR A 413 -14.41 -4.68 -2.10
N ASP A 414 -14.64 -5.53 -1.11
CA ASP A 414 -15.37 -5.16 0.11
C ASP A 414 -14.62 -4.14 0.97
N LEU A 415 -13.31 -4.33 1.11
CA LEU A 415 -12.40 -3.41 1.79
C LEU A 415 -12.47 -2.03 1.13
N TRP A 416 -12.29 -1.99 -0.19
CA TRP A 416 -12.40 -0.76 -0.98
C TRP A 416 -13.75 -0.08 -0.78
N ARG A 417 -14.86 -0.81 -0.94
CA ARG A 417 -16.20 -0.24 -0.80
C ARG A 417 -16.46 0.27 0.61
N THR A 418 -16.06 -0.49 1.63
CA THR A 418 -16.26 -0.12 3.04
C THR A 418 -15.59 1.22 3.32
N PHE A 419 -14.33 1.37 2.91
CA PHE A 419 -13.59 2.60 3.08
C PHE A 419 -14.21 3.75 2.27
N VAL A 420 -14.35 3.60 0.95
CA VAL A 420 -14.78 4.70 0.06
C VAL A 420 -16.18 5.18 0.41
N ASN A 421 -17.10 4.25 0.70
CA ASN A 421 -18.45 4.61 1.12
C ASN A 421 -18.44 5.40 2.43
N ALA A 422 -17.63 4.99 3.40
CA ALA A 422 -17.57 5.69 4.68
C ALA A 422 -16.94 7.07 4.48
N TYR A 423 -15.78 7.17 3.81
CA TYR A 423 -15.04 8.42 3.69
C TYR A 423 -15.77 9.47 2.86
N LEU A 424 -16.44 9.08 1.77
CA LEU A 424 -17.21 10.01 0.93
C LEU A 424 -18.53 10.49 1.57
N ASN A 425 -19.01 9.81 2.62
CA ASN A 425 -20.19 10.24 3.38
C ASN A 425 -19.83 10.93 4.71
N THR A 426 -18.54 11.00 5.04
CA THR A 426 -18.05 11.80 6.17
C THR A 426 -17.86 13.24 5.70
N PRO A 427 -18.48 14.25 6.35
CA PRO A 427 -18.22 15.65 6.07
C PRO A 427 -16.72 15.95 6.24
N GLN A 428 -16.10 16.51 5.21
CA GLN A 428 -14.68 16.88 5.26
C GLN A 428 -14.55 18.40 5.45
N PRO A 429 -13.63 18.88 6.30
CA PRO A 429 -13.30 20.30 6.38
C PRO A 429 -12.89 20.82 4.99
N GLY A 430 -13.64 21.79 4.45
CA GLY A 430 -13.32 22.41 3.16
C GLY A 430 -13.79 21.67 1.91
N ARG A 431 -14.55 20.56 2.04
CA ARG A 431 -15.28 19.97 0.91
C ARG A 431 -16.72 20.50 0.94
N SER A 432 -17.04 21.44 0.06
CA SER A 432 -18.45 21.83 -0.15
C SER A 432 -19.25 20.60 -0.61
N PRO A 433 -20.50 20.46 -0.16
CA PRO A 433 -21.33 19.28 -0.40
C PRO A 433 -21.54 18.96 -1.88
#